data_AF-A0A349UL42-F1
#
_entry.id   AF-A0A349UL42-F1
#
_cell.length_a   1.000
_cell.length_b   1.000
_cell.length_c   1.000
_cell.angle_alpha   90.00
_cell.angle_beta   90.00
_cell.angle_gamma   90.00
#
_symmetry.space_group_name_H-M   'P 1'
#
loop_
_entity.id
_entity.type
_entity.pdbx_description
1 polymer ?
#
loop_
_entity_poly.entity_id
_entity_poly.type
_entity_poly.pdbx_seq_one_letter_code
_entity_poly.pdbx_strand_id
1 'polypeptide(L)'
;MAATVCVFAVAAGADTLELKDGRTFKGQVLRETLTTVEFEVHQFGAKMVQKFKKSDVKSLVRGVDDVPAPKPEAKPAKPEPAAEKKPDSGKPLARLGSPPEAPPVVAHDKPTYYLVPVTGEIGTHVIAGYLEKAFADAEKRKPSVVVLRVN
;
A
#
# COMPACT_ATOMS: atom_id res chain seq x y z
N MET A 1 12.00 24.03 46.93
CA MET A 1 10.89 24.18 45.97
C MET A 1 11.38 23.64 44.63
N ALA A 2 10.91 22.46 44.20
CA ALA A 2 11.26 21.88 42.91
C ALA A 2 10.05 22.00 41.97
N ALA A 3 10.17 22.84 40.93
CA ALA A 3 9.14 23.03 39.92
C ALA A 3 9.28 21.91 38.87
N THR A 4 8.33 20.98 38.88
CA THR A 4 8.23 19.91 37.87
C THR A 4 7.51 20.49 36.66
N VAL A 5 8.23 20.60 35.55
CA VAL A 5 7.71 21.05 34.25
C VAL A 5 6.98 19.87 33.60
N CYS A 6 5.65 19.94 33.55
CA CYS A 6 4.84 19.03 32.73
C CYS A 6 4.95 19.42 31.26
N VAL A 7 5.58 18.56 30.46
CA VAL A 7 5.56 18.67 28.99
C VAL A 7 4.26 18.04 28.49
N PHE A 8 3.34 18.85 27.97
CA PHE A 8 2.16 18.36 27.25
C PHE A 8 2.58 18.05 25.81
N ALA A 9 2.59 16.77 25.45
CA ALA A 9 2.74 16.34 24.07
C ALA A 9 1.43 16.61 23.31
N VAL A 10 1.45 17.60 22.41
CA VAL A 10 0.35 17.82 21.46
C VAL A 10 0.43 16.70 20.42
N ALA A 11 -0.45 15.71 20.53
CA ALA A 11 -0.64 14.70 19.49
C ALA A 11 -1.29 15.39 18.29
N ALA A 12 -0.53 15.60 17.21
CA ALA A 12 -1.07 16.06 15.94
C ALA A 12 -2.17 15.09 15.49
N GLY A 13 -3.43 15.55 15.52
CA GLY A 13 -4.60 14.72 15.29
C GLY A 13 -4.60 14.16 13.87
N ALA A 14 -4.41 12.85 13.73
CA ALA A 14 -4.60 12.18 12.45
C ALA A 14 -6.09 12.20 12.08
N ASP A 15 -6.38 12.45 10.80
CA ASP A 15 -7.73 12.29 10.25
C ASP A 15 -8.15 10.83 10.35
N THR A 16 -9.43 10.60 10.62
CA THR A 16 -10.02 9.25 10.65
C THR A 16 -11.11 9.13 9.60
N LEU A 17 -10.95 8.16 8.70
CA LEU A 17 -11.89 7.85 7.62
C LEU A 17 -12.58 6.52 7.92
N GLU A 18 -13.90 6.53 8.05
CA GLU A 18 -14.75 5.35 8.21
C GLU A 18 -15.46 5.05 6.89
N LEU A 19 -15.31 3.83 6.38
CA LEU A 19 -16.01 3.34 5.20
C LEU A 19 -17.34 2.68 5.57
N LYS A 20 -18.24 2.56 4.60
CA LYS A 20 -19.52 1.85 4.76
C LYS A 20 -19.35 0.36 5.07
N ASP A 21 -18.25 -0.23 4.65
CA ASP A 21 -17.88 -1.62 4.96
C ASP A 21 -17.45 -1.81 6.43
N GLY A 22 -17.46 -0.75 7.25
CA GLY A 22 -17.07 -0.78 8.66
C GLY A 22 -15.55 -0.68 8.90
N ARG A 23 -14.76 -0.52 7.84
CA ARG A 23 -13.31 -0.31 7.95
C ARG A 23 -12.99 1.13 8.32
N THR A 24 -12.02 1.33 9.21
CA THR A 24 -11.53 2.64 9.63
C THR A 24 -10.06 2.81 9.28
N PHE A 25 -9.70 3.99 8.78
CA PHE A 25 -8.35 4.37 8.40
C PHE A 25 -7.94 5.61 9.18
N LYS A 26 -6.73 5.59 9.74
CA LYS A 26 -6.10 6.76 10.35
C LYS A 26 -5.03 7.28 9.40
N GLY A 27 -5.01 8.58 9.18
CA GLY A 27 -4.16 9.14 8.15
C GLY A 27 -4.36 10.63 7.94
N GLN A 28 -4.09 11.09 6.73
CA GLN A 28 -4.27 12.48 6.33
C GLN A 28 -4.98 12.55 4.99
N VAL A 29 -5.97 13.43 4.87
CA VAL A 29 -6.57 13.70 3.56
C VAL A 29 -5.59 14.52 2.72
N LEU A 30 -5.07 13.94 1.63
CA LEU A 30 -4.19 14.66 0.71
C LEU A 30 -5.00 15.49 -0.28
N ARG A 31 -6.10 14.93 -0.78
CA ARG A 31 -6.92 15.57 -1.80
C ARG A 31 -8.36 15.10 -1.72
N GLU A 32 -9.28 16.05 -1.76
CA GLU A 32 -10.71 15.78 -1.82
C GLU A 32 -11.29 16.36 -3.12
N THR A 33 -11.95 15.52 -3.90
CA THR A 33 -12.69 15.88 -5.11
C THR A 33 -14.19 15.61 -4.87
N LEU A 34 -15.04 16.05 -5.80
CA LEU A 34 -16.50 15.81 -5.74
C LEU A 34 -16.86 14.32 -5.68
N THR A 35 -16.07 13.45 -6.29
CA THR A 35 -16.37 12.00 -6.40
C THR A 35 -15.38 11.11 -5.66
N THR A 36 -14.18 11.61 -5.34
CA THR A 36 -13.07 10.81 -4.80
C THR A 36 -12.33 11.54 -3.68
N VAL A 37 -11.79 10.77 -2.74
CA VAL A 37 -10.93 11.23 -1.65
C VAL A 37 -9.62 10.46 -1.75
N GLU A 38 -8.50 11.16 -1.93
CA GLU A 38 -7.15 10.60 -1.82
C GLU A 38 -6.68 10.78 -0.37
N PHE A 39 -6.51 9.65 0.31
CA PHE A 39 -6.22 9.59 1.73
C PHE A 39 -4.88 8.88 1.95
N GLU A 40 -3.96 9.53 2.66
CA GLU A 40 -2.68 8.96 3.06
C GLU A 40 -2.88 8.17 4.34
N VAL A 41 -2.93 6.84 4.23
CA VAL A 41 -3.03 5.92 5.36
C VAL A 41 -1.63 5.68 5.93
N HIS A 42 -1.49 5.81 7.24
CA HIS A 42 -0.27 5.40 7.95
C HIS A 42 -0.53 4.06 8.63
N GLN A 43 -0.01 2.99 8.03
CA GLN A 43 -0.10 1.66 8.61
C GLN A 43 1.30 1.04 8.66
N PHE A 44 1.63 0.45 9.80
CA PHE A 44 2.91 -0.24 10.02
C PHE A 44 4.15 0.62 9.72
N GLY A 45 4.09 1.93 9.98
CA GLY A 45 5.20 2.86 9.73
C GLY A 45 5.40 3.26 8.27
N ALA A 46 4.59 2.73 7.35
CA ALA A 46 4.59 3.11 5.95
C ALA A 46 3.44 4.08 5.64
N LYS A 47 3.71 5.02 4.72
CA LYS A 47 2.72 5.96 4.19
C LYS A 47 2.20 5.44 2.85
N MET A 48 0.90 5.20 2.74
CA MET A 48 0.28 4.74 1.51
C MET A 48 -0.86 5.67 1.10
N VAL A 49 -0.86 6.12 -0.17
CA VAL A 49 -1.95 6.92 -0.72
C VAL A 49 -3.01 6.02 -1.31
N GLN A 50 -4.22 6.04 -0.75
CA GLN A 50 -5.35 5.27 -1.22
C GLN A 50 -6.47 6.18 -1.70
N LYS A 51 -7.09 5.82 -2.83
CA LYS A 51 -8.21 6.57 -3.39
C LYS A 51 -9.51 5.87 -2.99
N PHE A 52 -10.38 6.60 -2.30
CA PHE A 52 -11.70 6.16 -1.91
C PHE A 52 -12.76 6.93 -2.70
N LYS A 53 -13.86 6.29 -3.11
CA LYS A 53 -15.00 7.03 -3.65
C LYS A 53 -15.81 7.60 -2.50
N LYS A 54 -16.34 8.82 -2.66
CA LYS A 54 -17.21 9.41 -1.63
C LYS A 54 -18.47 8.59 -1.35
N SER A 55 -18.93 7.80 -2.34
CA SER A 55 -20.04 6.86 -2.16
C SER A 55 -19.75 5.78 -1.10
N ASP A 56 -18.48 5.46 -0.89
CA ASP A 56 -18.03 4.35 -0.05
C ASP A 56 -17.58 4.83 1.34
N VAL A 57 -17.37 6.15 1.47
CA VAL A 57 -17.06 6.81 2.74
C VAL A 57 -18.36 7.02 3.52
N LYS A 58 -18.38 6.53 4.75
CA LYS A 58 -19.50 6.71 5.69
C LYS A 58 -19.30 7.95 6.54
N SER A 59 -18.10 8.16 7.08
CA SER A 59 -17.75 9.33 7.89
C SER A 59 -16.28 9.71 7.70
N LEU A 60 -15.98 11.00 7.67
CA LEU A 60 -14.63 11.53 7.68
C LEU A 60 -14.52 12.51 8.85
N VAL A 61 -13.83 12.09 9.91
CA VAL A 61 -13.55 12.92 11.07
C VAL A 61 -12.17 13.53 10.87
N ARG A 62 -12.14 14.83 10.55
CA ARG A 62 -10.88 15.55 10.45
C ARG A 62 -10.36 15.84 11.85
N GLY A 63 -9.08 15.56 12.08
CA GLY A 63 -8.45 15.71 13.38
C GLY A 63 -8.26 17.17 13.75
N VAL A 64 -9.33 17.86 14.14
CA VAL A 64 -9.27 19.20 14.68
C VAL A 64 -10.01 19.18 16.01
N ASP A 65 -9.27 19.44 17.09
CA ASP A 65 -9.86 19.96 18.33
C ASP A 65 -10.82 21.11 17.96
N ASP A 66 -12.00 21.04 18.55
CA ASP A 66 -13.10 22.00 18.46
C ASP A 66 -12.64 23.46 18.35
N VAL A 67 -12.80 24.08 17.17
CA VAL A 67 -12.82 25.55 17.01
C VAL A 67 -13.87 25.90 15.93
N PRO A 68 -14.85 26.77 16.21
CA PRO A 68 -15.99 27.02 15.35
C PRO A 68 -15.63 27.84 14.09
N ALA A 69 -16.49 27.71 13.08
CA ALA A 69 -16.37 28.22 11.71
C ALA A 69 -15.84 29.66 11.54
N PRO A 70 -15.20 29.91 10.38
CA PRO A 70 -15.67 31.03 9.55
C PRO A 70 -15.97 30.65 8.09
N LYS A 71 -16.78 31.53 7.50
CA LYS A 71 -17.48 31.54 6.20
C LYS A 71 -16.61 31.32 4.93
N PRO A 72 -17.25 31.05 3.76
CA PRO A 72 -16.61 30.59 2.53
C PRO A 72 -16.23 31.72 1.56
N GLU A 73 -14.95 31.83 1.20
CA GLU A 73 -14.39 32.60 0.07
C GLU A 73 -13.01 31.98 -0.26
N ALA A 74 -12.45 31.86 -1.46
CA ALA A 74 -12.88 31.98 -2.84
C ALA A 74 -11.74 31.40 -3.72
N LYS A 75 -12.13 30.74 -4.82
CA LYS A 75 -11.42 30.52 -6.10
C LYS A 75 -10.14 29.64 -6.23
N PRO A 76 -9.96 29.02 -7.43
CA PRO A 76 -9.06 27.90 -7.65
C PRO A 76 -7.71 28.32 -8.25
N ALA A 77 -6.61 27.82 -7.70
CA ALA A 77 -5.32 27.79 -8.39
C ALA A 77 -5.15 26.41 -9.03
N LYS A 78 -5.28 26.38 -10.36
CA LYS A 78 -4.91 25.28 -11.24
C LYS A 78 -3.42 24.94 -11.03
N PRO A 79 -3.03 23.73 -10.59
CA PRO A 79 -1.65 23.32 -10.72
C PRO A 79 -1.39 22.95 -12.18
N GLU A 80 -0.40 23.61 -12.75
CA GLU A 80 0.27 23.30 -14.00
C GLU A 80 0.71 21.81 -14.02
N PRO A 81 0.74 21.14 -15.19
CA PRO A 81 1.17 19.75 -15.29
C PRO A 81 2.65 19.65 -14.93
N ALA A 82 2.97 19.08 -13.78
CA ALA A 82 4.33 18.71 -13.43
C ALA A 82 4.78 17.57 -14.35
N ALA A 83 5.70 17.92 -15.24
CA ALA A 83 6.40 17.08 -16.20
C ALA A 83 6.65 15.64 -15.74
N GLU A 84 6.24 14.69 -16.59
CA GLU A 84 6.79 13.34 -16.66
C GLU A 84 8.31 13.40 -16.74
N LYS A 85 8.99 13.06 -15.64
CA LYS A 85 10.38 12.59 -15.73
C LYS A 85 10.34 11.13 -16.18
N LYS A 86 10.56 10.92 -17.48
CA LYS A 86 11.01 9.62 -18.01
C LYS A 86 12.25 9.17 -17.21
N PRO A 87 12.32 7.93 -16.72
CA PRO A 87 13.58 7.39 -16.25
C PRO A 87 14.47 7.15 -17.46
N ASP A 88 15.66 7.72 -17.33
CA ASP A 88 16.79 7.70 -18.24
C ASP A 88 17.27 6.28 -18.52
N SER A 89 17.33 5.95 -19.82
CA SER A 89 18.03 4.79 -20.35
C SER A 89 19.53 5.00 -20.20
N GLY A 90 20.22 4.26 -19.33
CA GLY A 90 21.68 4.32 -19.37
C GLY A 90 22.46 3.63 -18.25
N LYS A 91 22.44 2.30 -18.21
CA LYS A 91 23.63 1.46 -17.98
C LYS A 91 23.29 -0.03 -18.15
N PRO A 92 23.94 -0.78 -19.05
CA PRO A 92 23.79 -2.22 -19.12
C PRO A 92 24.51 -2.82 -17.90
N LEU A 93 23.74 -3.19 -16.88
CA LEU A 93 24.24 -4.07 -15.84
C LEU A 93 24.63 -5.39 -16.50
N ALA A 94 25.90 -5.74 -16.30
CA ALA A 94 26.52 -6.93 -16.80
C ALA A 94 25.62 -8.16 -16.59
N ARG A 95 25.55 -8.98 -17.65
CA ARG A 95 24.94 -10.31 -17.76
C ARG A 95 24.83 -11.03 -16.40
N LEU A 96 23.67 -10.88 -15.74
CA LEU A 96 23.18 -11.92 -14.85
C LEU A 96 22.96 -13.14 -15.75
N GLY A 97 23.61 -14.24 -15.40
CA GLY A 97 23.49 -15.51 -16.13
C GLY A 97 22.03 -15.84 -16.41
N SER A 98 21.81 -16.62 -17.47
CA SER A 98 20.50 -17.08 -17.89
C SER A 98 19.62 -17.40 -16.68
N PRO A 99 18.37 -16.92 -16.63
CA PRO A 99 17.45 -17.28 -15.55
C PRO A 99 17.46 -18.80 -15.41
N PRO A 100 17.54 -19.35 -14.18
CA PRO A 100 17.63 -20.78 -13.98
C PRO A 100 16.50 -21.45 -14.76
N GLU A 101 16.88 -22.31 -15.70
CA GLU A 101 15.93 -23.02 -16.55
C GLU A 101 15.00 -23.79 -15.63
N ALA A 102 13.70 -23.52 -15.75
CA ALA A 102 12.68 -24.17 -14.95
C ALA A 102 12.85 -25.69 -15.09
N PRO A 103 12.97 -26.45 -13.98
CA PRO A 103 13.11 -27.90 -14.07
C PRO A 103 11.93 -28.49 -14.85
N PRO A 104 12.17 -29.50 -15.70
CA PRO A 104 11.16 -30.09 -16.56
C PRO A 104 10.00 -30.65 -15.73
N VAL A 105 8.77 -30.41 -16.20
CA VAL A 105 7.54 -30.91 -15.57
C VAL A 105 7.44 -32.41 -15.84
N VAL A 106 7.91 -33.23 -14.91
CA VAL A 106 7.77 -34.68 -14.97
C VAL A 106 6.42 -35.07 -14.37
N ALA A 107 5.63 -35.86 -15.12
CA ALA A 107 4.41 -36.44 -14.59
C ALA A 107 4.76 -37.48 -13.53
N HIS A 108 4.20 -37.35 -12.34
CA HIS A 108 4.41 -38.27 -11.22
C HIS A 108 3.06 -38.84 -10.78
N ASP A 109 3.01 -40.16 -10.52
CA ASP A 109 1.85 -40.84 -9.89
C ASP A 109 1.63 -40.45 -8.42
N LYS A 110 2.54 -39.67 -7.84
CA LYS A 110 2.53 -39.23 -6.44
C LYS A 110 2.13 -37.76 -6.36
N PRO A 111 1.60 -37.27 -5.22
CA PRO A 111 1.27 -35.85 -5.08
C PRO A 111 2.49 -34.99 -5.40
N THR A 112 2.33 -34.12 -6.40
CA THR A 112 3.39 -33.20 -6.84
C THR A 112 3.29 -31.93 -6.01
N TYR A 113 4.38 -31.57 -5.35
CA TYR A 113 4.47 -30.36 -4.52
C TYR A 113 5.19 -29.25 -5.27
N TYR A 114 4.58 -28.06 -5.29
CA TYR A 114 5.23 -26.86 -5.80
C TYR A 114 5.58 -25.92 -4.65
N LEU A 115 6.89 -25.75 -4.41
CA LEU A 115 7.41 -24.96 -3.31
C LEU A 115 7.62 -23.51 -3.77
N VAL A 116 6.90 -22.59 -3.13
CA VAL A 116 7.11 -21.15 -3.33
C VAL A 116 7.89 -20.63 -2.12
N PRO A 117 9.21 -20.37 -2.27
CA PRO A 117 9.98 -19.76 -1.21
C PRO A 117 9.55 -18.30 -1.06
N VAL A 118 9.07 -17.97 0.13
CA VAL A 118 8.72 -16.62 0.52
C VAL A 118 9.87 -16.10 1.37
N THR A 119 10.72 -15.27 0.77
CA THR A 119 11.88 -14.66 1.43
C THR A 119 11.70 -13.17 1.57
N GLY A 120 12.04 -12.65 2.75
CA GLY A 120 11.99 -11.23 3.07
C GLY A 120 10.73 -10.84 3.83
N GLU A 121 10.62 -9.55 4.13
CA GLU A 121 9.54 -9.03 4.96
C GLU A 121 8.19 -9.05 4.21
N ILE A 122 7.18 -9.61 4.87
CA ILE A 122 5.80 -9.61 4.38
C ILE A 122 5.29 -8.17 4.33
N GLY A 123 4.73 -7.76 3.19
CA GLY A 123 4.24 -6.40 2.97
C GLY A 123 5.28 -5.44 2.37
N THR A 124 6.58 -5.73 2.49
CA THR A 124 7.65 -4.92 1.87
C THR A 124 8.18 -5.61 0.60
N HIS A 125 8.64 -6.86 0.76
CA HIS A 125 9.28 -7.64 -0.30
C HIS A 125 8.32 -8.70 -0.85
N VAL A 126 7.47 -9.24 0.02
CA VAL A 126 6.43 -10.20 -0.35
C VAL A 126 5.13 -9.43 -0.53
N ILE A 127 4.91 -8.92 -1.75
CA ILE A 127 3.67 -8.25 -2.16
C ILE A 127 2.79 -9.21 -2.97
N ALA A 128 1.48 -8.94 -3.00
CA ALA A 128 0.48 -9.77 -3.69
C ALA A 128 0.87 -10.07 -5.15
N GLY A 129 1.41 -9.09 -5.87
CA GLY A 129 1.81 -9.27 -7.27
C GLY A 129 2.93 -10.29 -7.50
N TYR A 130 3.80 -10.56 -6.51
CA TYR A 130 4.79 -11.64 -6.63
C TYR A 130 4.17 -13.01 -6.36
N LEU A 131 3.23 -13.10 -5.42
CA LEU A 131 2.50 -14.34 -5.14
C LEU A 131 1.63 -14.73 -6.34
N GLU A 132 0.94 -13.78 -6.96
CA GLU A 132 0.15 -14.02 -8.18
C GLU A 132 1.00 -14.60 -9.32
N LYS A 133 2.20 -14.04 -9.54
CA LYS A 133 3.14 -14.59 -10.53
C LYS A 133 3.62 -16.00 -10.18
N ALA A 134 3.90 -16.26 -8.90
CA ALA A 134 4.30 -17.59 -8.45
C ALA A 134 3.18 -18.63 -8.62
N PHE A 135 1.92 -18.25 -8.37
CA PHE A 135 0.76 -19.11 -8.61
C PHE A 135 0.49 -19.33 -10.09
N ALA A 136 0.68 -18.33 -10.94
CA ALA A 136 0.58 -18.49 -12.39
C ALA A 136 1.63 -19.48 -12.95
N ASP A 137 2.82 -19.57 -12.34
CA ASP A 137 3.80 -20.61 -12.68
C ASP A 137 3.38 -21.98 -12.16
N ALA A 138 2.86 -22.04 -10.93
CA ALA A 138 2.34 -23.27 -10.34
C ALA A 138 1.23 -23.87 -11.21
N GLU A 139 0.29 -23.05 -11.69
CA GLU A 139 -0.83 -23.51 -12.53
C GLU A 139 -0.36 -24.23 -13.80
N LYS A 140 0.70 -23.73 -14.45
CA LYS A 140 1.28 -24.37 -15.64
C LYS A 140 1.84 -25.76 -15.34
N ARG A 141 2.33 -25.97 -14.13
CA ARG A 141 2.94 -27.23 -13.68
C ARG A 141 1.94 -28.22 -13.10
N LYS A 142 0.68 -27.79 -12.89
CA LYS A 142 -0.42 -28.60 -12.34
C LYS A 142 -0.03 -29.44 -11.11
N PRO A 143 0.58 -28.84 -10.06
CA PRO A 143 0.88 -29.56 -8.84
C PRO A 143 -0.41 -29.96 -8.13
N SER A 144 -0.37 -31.06 -7.37
CA SER A 144 -1.48 -31.45 -6.50
C SER A 144 -1.54 -30.55 -5.26
N VAL A 145 -0.39 -30.03 -4.82
CA VAL A 145 -0.27 -29.19 -3.62
C VAL A 145 0.73 -28.07 -3.87
N VAL A 146 0.35 -26.83 -3.53
CA VAL A 146 1.27 -25.68 -3.49
C VAL A 146 1.62 -25.40 -2.04
N VAL A 147 2.92 -25.31 -1.73
CA VAL A 147 3.43 -25.08 -0.38
C VAL A 147 4.17 -23.75 -0.34
N LEU A 148 3.67 -22.82 0.47
CA LEU A 148 4.32 -21.56 0.76
C LEU A 148 5.31 -21.78 1.92
N ARG A 149 6.60 -21.64 1.64
CA ARG A 149 7.64 -21.74 2.67
C ARG A 149 8.06 -20.34 3.10
N VAL A 150 7.66 -19.94 4.30
CA VAL A 150 8.11 -18.70 4.94
C VAL A 150 9.32 -19.03 5.80
N ASN A 151 10.45 -18.34 5.59
CA ASN A 151 11.65 -18.44 6.44
C ASN A 151 11.79 -17.20 7.32
#